data_AF-A0A3E3I052-F1
#
_entry.id   AF-A0A3E3I052-F1
#
_cell.length_a   1.000
_cell.length_b   1.000
_cell.length_c   1.000
_cell.angle_alpha   90.00
_cell.angle_beta   90.00
_cell.angle_gamma   90.00
#
_symmetry.space_group_name_H-M   'P 1'
#
loop_
_entity.id
_entity.type
_entity.pdbx_description
1 polymer ?
#
loop_
_entity_poly.entity_id
_entity_poly.type
_entity_poly.pdbx_seq_one_letter_code
_entity_poly.pdbx_strand_id
1 'polypeptide(L)' 'MSKNYEKVKTYYKRKLWDIDRVYSAVGKWITAAEYREITGQEYQAE' A
#
# COMPACT_ATOMS: atom_id res chain seq x y z
N MET A 1 -6.13 10.61 4.06
CA MET A 1 -4.89 9.84 3.95
C MET A 1 -4.55 9.25 5.31
N SER A 2 -4.23 7.97 5.34
CA SER A 2 -3.76 7.23 6.50
C SER A 2 -2.41 7.76 6.95
N LYS A 3 -2.19 7.75 8.27
CA LYS A 3 -0.95 8.25 8.89
C LYS A 3 0.33 7.55 8.36
N ASN A 4 0.19 6.36 7.78
CA ASN A 4 1.28 5.56 7.25
C ASN A 4 1.40 5.58 5.71
N TYR A 5 0.55 6.32 4.99
CA TYR A 5 0.57 6.36 3.52
C TYR A 5 1.95 6.70 2.96
N GLU A 6 2.55 7.81 3.41
CA GLU A 6 3.86 8.24 2.91
C GLU A 6 4.97 7.25 3.23
N LYS A 7 4.89 6.56 4.38
CA LYS A 7 5.83 5.49 4.75
C LYS A 7 5.71 4.32 3.79
N VAL A 8 4.49 3.80 3.57
CA VAL A 8 4.27 2.64 2.68
C VAL A 8 4.63 3.00 1.24
N LYS A 9 4.29 4.20 0.77
CA LYS A 9 4.69 4.72 -0.54
C LYS A 9 6.21 4.78 -0.69
N THR A 10 6.91 5.25 0.34
CA THR A 10 8.38 5.30 0.35
C THR A 10 8.99 3.90 0.35
N TYR A 11 8.47 2.97 1.15
CA TYR A 11 8.95 1.58 1.17
C TYR A 11 8.76 0.90 -0.17
N TYR A 12 7.60 1.08 -0.81
CA TYR A 12 7.33 0.53 -2.14
C TYR A 12 8.24 1.15 -3.22
N LYS A 13 8.36 2.50 -3.24
CA LYS A 13 9.25 3.21 -4.17
C LYS A 13 10.72 2.80 -4.02
N ARG A 14 11.17 2.57 -2.78
CA ARG A 14 12.55 2.14 -2.49
C ARG A 14 12.74 0.63 -2.66
N LYS A 15 11.74 -0.11 -3.18
CA LYS A 15 11.77 -1.57 -3.35
C LYS A 15 12.07 -2.33 -2.04
N LEU A 16 11.77 -1.72 -0.89
CA LEU A 16 11.93 -2.34 0.42
C LEU A 16 10.73 -3.26 0.73
N TRP A 17 9.58 -2.94 0.15
CA TRP A 17 8.35 -3.71 0.28
C TRP A 17 7.87 -4.12 -1.11
N ASP A 18 7.55 -5.40 -1.24
CA ASP A 18 6.86 -5.95 -2.40
C ASP A 18 5.36 -5.69 -2.33
N ILE A 19 4.69 -5.88 -3.47
CA ILE A 19 3.27 -5.57 -3.61
C ILE A 19 2.39 -6.36 -2.64
N ASP A 20 2.75 -7.62 -2.37
CA ASP A 20 2.09 -8.52 -1.42
C ASP A 20 2.10 -7.97 0.01
N ARG A 21 3.21 -7.31 0.37
CA ARG A 21 3.37 -6.67 1.68
C ARG A 21 2.57 -5.37 1.77
N VAL A 22 2.49 -4.62 0.68
CA VAL A 22 1.64 -3.42 0.58
C VAL A 22 0.16 -3.81 0.62
N TYR A 23 -0.21 -4.93 0.00
CA TYR A 23 -1.55 -5.53 0.04
C TYR A 23 -1.94 -5.94 1.46
N SER A 24 -1.07 -6.66 2.17
CA SER A 24 -1.27 -7.05 3.59
C SER A 24 -1.37 -5.87 4.56
N ALA A 25 -0.91 -4.69 4.15
CA ALA A 25 -0.99 -3.45 4.92
C ALA A 25 -2.32 -2.71 4.72
N VAL A 26 -3.12 -3.11 3.73
CA VAL A 26 -4.48 -2.62 3.52
C VAL A 26 -5.37 -3.04 4.69
N GLY A 27 -6.15 -2.10 5.22
CA GLY A 27 -7.00 -2.30 6.40
C GLY A 27 -6.26 -2.22 7.75
N LYS A 28 -4.92 -2.16 7.75
CA LYS A 28 -4.10 -2.01 8.98
C LYS A 28 -3.33 -0.70 9.01
N TRP A 29 -2.69 -0.34 7.90
CA TRP A 29 -1.79 0.82 7.79
C TRP A 29 -2.27 1.81 6.74
N ILE A 30 -2.82 1.29 5.64
CA ILE A 30 -3.34 2.05 4.52
C ILE A 30 -4.73 1.54 4.14
N THR A 31 -5.44 2.29 3.32
CA THR A 31 -6.73 1.92 2.74
C THR A 31 -6.58 1.31 1.34
N ALA A 32 -7.63 0.67 0.83
CA ALA A 32 -7.65 0.11 -0.53
C ALA A 32 -7.44 1.18 -1.62
N ALA A 33 -7.97 2.39 -1.41
CA ALA A 33 -7.74 3.53 -2.30
C ALA A 33 -6.26 3.94 -2.34
N GLU A 34 -5.62 3.95 -1.18
CA GLU A 34 -4.20 4.28 -1.05
C GLU A 34 -3.28 3.21 -1.63
N TYR A 35 -3.66 1.94 -1.49
CA TYR A 35 -2.98 0.84 -2.17
C TYR A 35 -2.95 1.06 -3.68
N ARG A 36 -4.10 1.43 -4.26
CA ARG A 36 -4.20 1.76 -5.69
C ARG A 36 -3.35 2.96 -6.08
N GLU A 37 -3.28 4.00 -5.26
CA GLU A 37 -2.39 5.14 -5.52
C GLU A 37 -0.90 4.77 -5.44
N ILE A 38 -0.51 3.87 -4.54
CA ILE A 38 0.90 3.48 -4.33
C ILE A 38 1.36 2.52 -5.42
N THR A 39 0.54 1.52 -5.72
CA THR A 39 0.91 0.38 -6.58
C THR A 39 0.41 0.52 -8.01
N GLY A 40 -0.63 1.33 -8.24
CA GLY A 40 -1.34 1.42 -9.51
C GLY A 40 -2.33 0.27 -9.75
N GLN A 41 -2.42 -0.71 -8.83
CA GLN A 41 -3.29 -1.87 -8.96
C GLN A 41 -4.57 -1.72 -8.14
N GLU A 42 -5.67 -2.28 -8.62
CA GLU A 42 -6.88 -2.38 -7.79
C GLU A 42 -6.67 -3.38 -6.67
N TYR A 43 -7.07 -3.00 -5.46
CA TYR A 43 -7.08 -3.90 -4.33
C TYR A 43 -8.28 -4.85 -4.48
N GLN A 44 -8.02 -6.10 -4.84
CA GLN A 44 -9.02 -7.16 -4.87
C GLN A 44 -8.94 -7.91 -3.55
N ALA A 45 -9.85 -7.63 -2.61
CA ALA A 45 -10.05 -8.53 -1.47
C ALA A 45 -10.64 -9.83 -2.01
N GLU A 46 -9.85 -10.91 -1.96
CA GLU A 46 -10.34 -12.26 -2.23
C GLU A 46 -11.36 -12.69 -1.16
#